data_AF-A0A0N4UJN1-F1
#
_entry.id   AF-A0A0N4UJN1-F1
#
_cell.length_a   1.000
_cell.length_b   1.000
_cell.length_c   1.000
_cell.angle_alpha   90.00
_cell.angle_beta   90.00
_cell.angle_gamma   90.00
#
_symmetry.space_group_name_H-M   'P 1'
#
loop_
_entity.id
_entity.type
_entity.pdbx_description
1 polymer ?
#
loop_
_entity_poly.entity_id
_entity_poly.type
_entity_poly.pdbx_seq_one_letter_code
_entity_poly.pdbx_strand_id
1 'polypeptide(L)'
;MGERNVEKLIRRYVDKRDDKLVDVVKRCIRRGYDYEKMKDRVSEHLRDSLSRKKLVDALSEAFPQFARRRKHKFEESKDGEIENNEKKSRFDEKPPKDILVTPAINSTILPVHSLKVEEKSEITEEELRSKELMYQAQMAIEERKRQLNLTARPGIVAQSVISKASKLNTKEASMFVNYSMEKINRVKELKEKVAQRAAGLTTIQKSISNATAKSSGEFETDQKIIEYLDPRIKLKSAQRKQRSIIFHEKGEFENLAHRERASARLALLQSEVAQIAKKTGMSSSVKLAMLTPSSTSTVNDIPEIEWWDEIVLENNDYDSIPDKMLGDERYSRTISNLVEHPIQLKPPDEPLQPQYLKVYLTARERKKIRRQNRKETQKEQTEKIRLGLIKAPEPKVKLSNLMRVLGSEAIQDPTKMEAHVRKQIAERQRKHHIENQQRKLTKEQKTEKKIKKIKEDTSLAVHTAVYKVKSLSHPAKKFKVEMNAKQLHMTGCILLHGNINLVIVEGGPKQQKAFKNLMMNRIKWSDEIIGQKKEAESKDVPGERNECVLIWEGLTKRRTFNEIKILTATLEKQARELLDKHGIAHFWDLAYSTTLLAEDISL
;
A
#
# COMPACT_ATOMS: atom_id res chain seq x y z
N MET A 1 21.46 48.47 9.01
CA MET A 1 20.76 49.58 9.68
C MET A 1 21.14 49.57 11.15
N GLY A 2 21.80 50.63 11.64
CA GLY A 2 22.34 50.67 13.01
C GLY A 2 21.26 50.79 14.10
N GLU A 3 21.66 50.52 15.35
CA GLU A 3 20.79 50.48 16.54
C GLU A 3 19.91 51.73 16.74
N ARG A 4 20.35 52.89 16.23
CA ARG A 4 19.61 54.17 16.23
C ARG A 4 18.32 54.16 15.38
N ASN A 5 18.15 53.20 14.47
CA ASN A 5 16.94 53.08 13.65
C ASN A 5 15.80 52.36 14.37
N VAL A 6 16.10 51.52 15.37
CA VAL A 6 15.08 50.73 16.12
C VAL A 6 14.19 51.65 16.94
N GLU A 7 14.80 52.59 17.67
CA GLU A 7 14.07 53.53 18.52
C GLU A 7 13.15 54.46 17.71
N LYS A 8 13.64 54.96 16.56
CA LYS A 8 12.84 55.76 15.62
C LYS A 8 11.70 54.97 14.98
N LEU A 9 11.87 53.67 14.80
CA LEU A 9 10.83 52.80 14.25
C LEU A 9 9.74 52.54 15.29
N ILE A 10 10.12 52.24 16.54
CA ILE A 10 9.18 51.98 17.62
C ILE A 10 8.35 53.23 17.96
N ARG A 11 9.00 54.41 18.08
CA ARG A 11 8.32 55.69 18.33
C ARG A 11 7.27 56.07 17.27
N ARG A 12 7.34 55.50 16.06
CA ARG A 12 6.34 55.73 15.00
C ARG A 12 5.06 54.91 15.17
N TYR A 13 5.11 53.83 15.95
CA TYR A 13 3.98 52.90 16.10
C TYR A 13 3.51 52.74 17.55
N VAL A 14 4.25 53.26 18.53
CA VAL A 14 3.94 53.21 19.95
C VAL A 14 4.17 54.60 20.56
N ASP A 15 3.09 55.23 21.07
CA ASP A 15 3.11 56.61 21.60
C ASP A 15 3.90 56.77 22.91
N LYS A 16 4.12 55.67 23.64
CA LYS A 16 4.86 55.68 24.92
C LYS A 16 6.32 55.28 24.67
N ARG A 17 7.26 55.96 25.32
CA ARG A 17 8.67 55.52 25.39
C ARG A 17 8.73 54.22 26.19
N ASP A 18 8.56 53.09 25.49
CA ASP A 18 8.77 51.76 26.06
C ASP A 18 10.22 51.32 25.83
N ASP A 19 11.12 51.74 26.73
CA ASP A 19 12.53 51.36 26.69
C ASP A 19 12.72 49.83 26.74
N LYS A 20 11.81 49.14 27.43
CA LYS A 20 11.74 47.67 27.47
C LYS A 20 11.50 47.07 26.09
N LEU A 21 10.64 47.67 25.27
CA LEU A 21 10.34 47.18 23.92
C LEU A 21 11.53 47.42 22.98
N VAL A 22 12.21 48.56 23.12
CA VAL A 22 13.45 48.87 22.40
C VAL A 22 14.52 47.82 22.71
N ASP A 23 14.70 47.47 23.99
CA ASP A 23 15.65 46.45 24.42
C ASP A 23 15.31 45.04 23.92
N VAL A 24 14.03 44.67 23.91
CA VAL A 24 13.57 43.39 23.35
C VAL A 24 13.89 43.29 21.87
N VAL A 25 13.59 44.34 21.08
CA VAL A 25 13.89 44.34 19.64
C VAL A 25 15.40 44.35 19.39
N LYS A 26 16.18 45.15 20.13
CA LYS A 26 17.65 45.12 20.08
C LYS A 26 18.21 43.74 20.42
N ARG A 27 17.63 43.04 21.40
CA ARG A 27 18.01 41.68 21.78
C ARG A 27 17.66 40.66 20.69
N CYS A 28 16.52 40.81 20.02
CA CYS A 28 16.13 39.97 18.87
C CYS A 28 17.10 40.14 17.69
N ILE A 29 17.56 41.38 17.45
CA ILE A 29 18.55 41.69 16.41
C ILE A 29 19.92 41.09 16.77
N ARG A 30 20.40 41.30 18.00
CA ARG A 30 21.69 40.76 18.47
C ARG A 30 21.75 39.23 18.49
N ARG A 31 20.64 38.55 18.78
CA ARG A 31 20.57 37.07 18.83
C ARG A 31 20.19 36.40 17.51
N GLY A 32 19.88 37.16 16.46
CA GLY A 32 19.52 36.59 15.15
C GLY A 32 18.21 35.79 15.17
N TYR A 33 17.16 36.29 15.84
CA TYR A 33 15.87 35.61 15.87
C TYR A 33 15.13 35.66 14.53
N ASP A 34 14.41 34.58 14.20
CA ASP A 34 13.53 34.50 13.03
C ASP A 34 12.22 35.27 13.24
N TYR A 35 11.46 35.45 12.16
CA TYR A 35 10.17 36.16 12.15
C TYR A 35 9.20 35.73 13.27
N GLU A 36 8.99 34.43 13.46
CA GLU A 36 8.06 33.93 14.50
C GLU A 36 8.58 34.22 15.92
N LYS A 37 9.87 34.00 16.19
CA LYS A 37 10.46 34.29 17.51
C LYS A 37 10.42 35.78 17.84
N MET A 38 10.66 36.67 16.86
CA MET A 38 10.55 38.11 17.05
C MET A 38 9.10 38.52 17.33
N LYS A 39 8.15 38.00 16.54
CA LYS A 39 6.71 38.25 16.71
C LYS A 39 6.21 37.84 18.10
N ASP A 40 6.64 36.68 18.61
CA ASP A 40 6.27 36.21 19.94
C ASP A 40 6.82 37.13 21.04
N ARG A 41 8.09 37.54 20.96
CA ARG A 41 8.71 38.48 21.92
C ARG A 41 8.08 39.87 21.94
N VAL A 42 7.70 40.38 20.77
CA VAL A 42 6.94 41.63 20.65
C VAL A 42 5.52 41.45 21.20
N SER A 43 4.91 40.26 21.04
CA SER A 43 3.58 39.94 21.58
C SER A 43 3.55 39.84 23.11
N GLU A 44 4.64 39.42 23.75
CA GLU A 44 4.75 39.40 25.23
C GLU A 44 4.70 40.82 25.83
N HIS A 45 5.23 41.82 25.12
CA HIS A 45 5.39 43.19 25.65
C HIS A 45 4.31 44.15 25.14
N LEU A 46 3.74 43.93 23.95
CA LEU A 46 2.73 44.81 23.36
C LEU A 46 1.35 44.12 23.32
N ARG A 47 0.47 44.50 24.25
CA ARG A 47 -0.89 43.93 24.38
C ARG A 47 -1.81 44.34 23.22
N ASP A 48 -1.68 45.56 22.71
CA ASP A 48 -2.51 46.06 21.62
C ASP A 48 -2.27 45.32 20.29
N SER A 49 -3.31 44.69 19.76
CA SER A 49 -3.20 43.84 18.56
C SER A 49 -2.93 44.63 17.29
N LEU A 50 -3.43 45.87 17.19
CA LEU A 50 -3.31 46.67 15.97
C LEU A 50 -1.91 47.27 15.85
N SER A 51 -1.41 47.86 16.93
CA SER A 51 -0.03 48.38 17.02
C SER A 51 1.00 47.27 16.90
N ARG A 52 0.73 46.08 17.47
CA ARG A 52 1.61 44.91 17.35
C ARG A 52 1.79 44.48 15.91
N LYS A 53 0.68 44.37 15.17
CA LYS A 53 0.71 43.97 13.76
C LYS A 53 1.49 44.97 12.91
N LYS A 54 1.22 46.27 13.08
CA LYS A 54 1.93 47.35 12.37
C LYS A 54 3.42 47.38 12.69
N LEU A 55 3.80 47.24 13.97
CA LEU A 55 5.19 47.21 14.41
C LEU A 55 5.94 45.98 13.87
N VAL A 56 5.32 44.79 13.92
CA VAL A 56 5.92 43.55 13.39
C VAL A 56 6.11 43.64 11.87
N ASP A 57 5.13 44.17 11.13
CA ASP A 57 5.26 44.37 9.69
C ASP A 57 6.37 45.39 9.37
N ALA A 58 6.44 46.52 10.10
CA ALA A 58 7.50 47.51 9.95
C ALA A 58 8.91 46.98 10.29
N LEU A 59 9.03 46.12 11.31
CA LEU A 59 10.27 45.42 11.65
C LEU A 59 10.67 44.43 10.56
N SER A 60 9.71 43.74 9.94
CA SER A 60 9.97 42.81 8.83
C SER A 60 10.43 43.50 7.55
N GLU A 61 10.03 44.76 7.33
CA GLU A 61 10.50 45.59 6.22
C GLU A 61 11.87 46.21 6.49
N ALA A 62 12.14 46.64 7.74
CA ALA A 62 13.37 47.32 8.09
C ALA A 62 14.58 46.37 8.26
N PHE A 63 14.36 45.13 8.71
CA PHE A 63 15.41 44.16 9.00
C PHE A 63 15.22 42.86 8.18
N PRO A 64 16.13 42.58 7.22
CA PRO A 64 16.04 41.40 6.36
C PRO A 64 15.94 40.06 7.09
N GLN A 65 16.52 39.94 8.28
CA GLN A 65 16.44 38.74 9.14
C GLN A 65 15.01 38.42 9.61
N PHE A 66 14.13 39.41 9.65
CA PHE A 66 12.72 39.25 10.01
C PHE A 66 11.82 39.16 8.77
N ALA A 67 12.36 39.07 7.56
CA ALA A 67 11.55 38.96 6.35
C ALA A 67 10.76 37.65 6.37
N ARG A 68 9.43 37.74 6.29
CA ARG A 68 8.58 36.56 6.09
C ARG A 68 9.06 35.87 4.81
N ARG A 69 9.48 34.61 4.91
CA ARG A 69 9.61 33.73 3.74
C ARG A 69 8.23 33.68 3.08
N ARG A 70 8.03 34.50 2.04
CA ARG A 70 6.84 34.41 1.21
C ARG A 70 6.86 32.99 0.66
N LYS A 71 5.95 32.14 1.14
CA LYS A 71 5.67 30.85 0.49
C LYS A 71 5.46 31.17 -0.98
N HIS A 72 6.42 30.75 -1.80
CA HIS A 72 6.36 30.91 -3.24
C HIS A 72 5.14 30.09 -3.66
N LYS A 73 3.99 30.77 -3.81
CA LYS A 73 2.77 30.19 -4.34
C LYS A 73 3.11 29.94 -5.81
N PHE A 74 3.58 28.73 -6.09
CA PHE A 74 3.80 28.23 -7.42
C PHE A 74 2.56 28.59 -8.23
N GLU A 75 2.72 29.44 -9.24
CA GLU A 75 1.67 29.80 -10.19
C GLU A 75 1.30 28.54 -10.95
N GLU A 76 0.42 27.74 -10.36
CA GLU A 76 -0.36 26.75 -11.08
C GLU A 76 -1.32 27.53 -11.98
N SER A 77 -1.03 27.42 -13.27
CA SER A 77 -1.77 28.02 -14.37
C SER A 77 -3.28 27.93 -14.13
N LYS A 78 -3.90 29.10 -14.02
CA LYS A 78 -5.35 29.31 -14.02
C LYS A 78 -5.95 28.75 -15.32
N ASP A 79 -6.49 27.54 -15.23
CA ASP A 79 -7.54 27.02 -16.10
C ASP A 79 -8.59 26.35 -15.20
N GLY A 80 -9.67 27.06 -14.90
CA GLY A 80 -10.82 26.53 -14.16
C GLY A 80 -11.26 27.38 -12.96
N GLU A 81 -11.65 28.64 -13.20
CA GLU A 81 -12.57 29.33 -12.29
C GLU A 81 -13.93 28.61 -12.38
N ILE A 82 -14.20 27.72 -11.42
CA ILE A 82 -15.54 27.24 -11.11
C ILE A 82 -15.96 27.95 -9.83
N GLU A 83 -16.81 28.94 -10.03
CA GLU A 83 -17.82 29.52 -9.15
C GLU A 83 -17.79 29.08 -7.67
N ASN A 84 -17.27 29.96 -6.82
CA ASN A 84 -17.78 30.12 -5.47
C ASN A 84 -19.17 30.78 -5.58
N ASN A 85 -20.22 29.99 -5.46
CA ASN A 85 -21.56 30.51 -5.17
C ASN A 85 -21.97 30.05 -3.77
N GLU A 86 -22.01 31.02 -2.87
CA GLU A 86 -22.65 30.94 -1.56
C GLU A 86 -24.12 30.53 -1.72
N LYS A 87 -24.51 29.41 -1.12
CA LYS A 87 -25.91 29.17 -0.73
C LYS A 87 -25.96 28.53 0.65
N LYS A 88 -26.49 29.34 1.57
CA LYS A 88 -26.91 29.04 2.94
C LYS A 88 -28.12 28.09 2.98
N SER A 89 -28.21 27.40 4.12
CA SER A 89 -29.38 26.73 4.71
C SER A 89 -29.79 25.41 4.01
N ARG A 90 -30.18 24.35 4.71
CA ARG A 90 -31.13 24.29 5.83
C ARG A 90 -31.16 22.86 6.40
N PHE A 91 -31.61 22.72 7.65
CA PHE A 91 -32.02 21.52 8.40
C PHE A 91 -30.91 20.66 9.00
N ASP A 92 -30.62 20.72 10.31
CA ASP A 92 -31.41 20.39 11.51
C ASP A 92 -31.94 18.94 11.53
N GLU A 93 -31.30 18.08 12.33
CA GLU A 93 -31.86 17.61 13.61
C GLU A 93 -30.91 16.58 14.24
N LYS A 94 -30.39 16.90 15.44
CA LYS A 94 -29.93 15.90 16.42
C LYS A 94 -31.16 15.38 17.17
N PRO A 95 -31.06 14.28 17.92
CA PRO A 95 -31.05 14.50 19.37
C PRO A 95 -30.04 13.64 20.16
N PRO A 96 -29.83 13.96 21.45
CA PRO A 96 -28.66 13.55 22.25
C PRO A 96 -29.02 12.53 23.35
N LYS A 97 -28.02 12.23 24.20
CA LYS A 97 -28.10 11.59 25.53
C LYS A 97 -28.01 10.04 25.47
N ASP A 98 -27.35 9.31 26.36
CA ASP A 98 -27.17 9.52 27.80
C ASP A 98 -25.84 8.97 28.34
N ILE A 99 -25.49 9.59 29.47
CA ILE A 99 -24.42 9.27 30.42
C ILE A 99 -24.61 7.88 31.01
N LEU A 100 -23.51 7.13 31.17
CA LEU A 100 -23.28 6.30 32.35
C LEU A 100 -21.79 5.99 32.46
N VAL A 101 -21.13 6.78 33.31
CA VAL A 101 -19.81 6.50 33.88
C VAL A 101 -20.01 5.45 34.96
N THR A 102 -19.35 4.30 34.84
CA THR A 102 -19.09 3.39 35.95
C THR A 102 -17.58 3.38 36.22
N PRO A 103 -17.14 3.76 37.42
CA PRO A 103 -15.78 3.54 37.89
C PRO A 103 -15.76 2.28 38.77
N ALA A 104 -14.79 1.36 38.56
CA ALA A 104 -14.54 0.24 39.46
C ALA A 104 -13.01 -0.02 39.45
N ILE A 105 -12.26 0.56 40.39
CA ILE A 105 -11.92 0.05 41.73
C ILE A 105 -10.72 -0.92 41.67
N ASN A 106 -9.61 -0.40 42.20
CA ASN A 106 -8.40 -1.09 42.63
C ASN A 106 -8.70 -2.10 43.75
N SER A 107 -8.01 -3.25 43.72
CA SER A 107 -7.47 -3.95 44.90
C SER A 107 -6.65 -5.16 44.40
N THR A 108 -5.31 -5.12 44.45
CA THR A 108 -4.45 -5.60 45.56
C THR A 108 -4.69 -7.07 45.89
N ILE A 109 -3.66 -7.92 45.76
CA ILE A 109 -3.27 -9.00 46.68
C ILE A 109 -1.85 -9.48 46.28
N LEU A 110 -0.86 -9.00 47.02
CA LEU A 110 0.32 -9.77 47.46
C LEU A 110 -0.15 -10.79 48.54
N PRO A 111 0.70 -11.62 49.15
CA PRO A 111 1.85 -12.43 48.71
C PRO A 111 1.65 -13.90 49.20
N VAL A 112 2.70 -14.74 49.20
CA VAL A 112 3.14 -15.61 50.33
C VAL A 112 3.81 -16.92 49.87
N HIS A 113 5.03 -17.10 50.38
CA HIS A 113 5.78 -18.35 50.50
C HIS A 113 5.01 -19.47 51.22
N SER A 114 5.05 -20.70 50.72
CA SER A 114 5.15 -21.94 51.50
C SER A 114 5.26 -23.13 50.54
N LEU A 115 6.38 -23.85 50.53
CA LEU A 115 6.66 -25.05 51.34
C LEU A 115 5.98 -26.32 50.80
N LYS A 116 6.86 -27.22 50.36
CA LYS A 116 6.71 -28.66 50.10
C LYS A 116 5.62 -29.33 50.95
N VAL A 117 4.72 -30.06 50.30
CA VAL A 117 4.17 -31.31 50.82
C VAL A 117 4.06 -32.29 49.66
N GLU A 118 4.69 -33.46 49.85
CA GLU A 118 4.63 -34.63 49.00
C GLU A 118 3.23 -35.24 49.05
N GLU A 119 2.67 -35.64 47.91
CA GLU A 119 1.67 -36.71 47.90
C GLU A 119 1.80 -37.54 46.62
N LYS A 120 2.05 -38.82 46.86
CA LYS A 120 2.19 -39.91 45.89
C LYS A 120 0.80 -40.29 45.39
N SER A 121 0.62 -40.48 44.08
CA SER A 121 -0.38 -41.44 43.58
C SER A 121 -0.23 -41.70 42.08
N GLU A 122 0.20 -42.94 41.80
CA GLU A 122 -0.21 -43.81 40.69
C GLU A 122 -0.14 -43.27 39.25
N ILE A 123 0.94 -43.69 38.57
CA ILE A 123 1.15 -43.59 37.12
C ILE A 123 0.05 -44.37 36.41
N THR A 124 -0.81 -43.66 35.68
CA THR A 124 -1.88 -44.27 34.89
C THR A 124 -1.30 -44.98 33.65
N GLU A 125 -1.90 -46.09 33.25
CA GLU A 125 -1.45 -46.96 32.14
C GLU A 125 -1.25 -46.21 30.81
N GLU A 126 -1.97 -45.09 30.60
CA GLU A 126 -1.82 -44.20 29.44
C GLU A 126 -0.49 -43.40 29.45
N GLU A 127 0.03 -43.03 30.62
CA GLU A 127 1.34 -42.36 30.74
C GLU A 127 2.50 -43.31 30.42
N LEU A 128 2.36 -44.59 30.79
CA LEU A 128 3.32 -45.64 30.41
C LEU A 128 3.29 -45.90 28.89
N ARG A 129 2.11 -46.00 28.28
CA ARG A 129 1.99 -46.18 26.81
C ARG A 129 2.52 -44.98 26.02
N SER A 130 2.30 -43.77 26.49
CA SER A 130 2.81 -42.56 25.82
C SER A 130 4.33 -42.42 25.94
N LYS A 131 4.93 -42.79 27.08
CA LYS A 131 6.39 -42.91 27.23
C LYS A 131 6.99 -43.99 26.35
N GLU A 132 6.35 -45.15 26.23
CA GLU A 132 6.79 -46.26 25.37
C GLU A 132 6.84 -45.83 23.88
N LEU A 133 5.78 -45.18 23.39
CA LEU A 133 5.69 -44.68 22.01
C LEU A 133 6.72 -43.59 21.71
N MET A 134 7.00 -42.72 22.69
CA MET A 134 8.01 -41.68 22.57
C MET A 134 9.43 -42.27 22.57
N TYR A 135 9.69 -43.29 23.40
CA TYR A 135 10.96 -44.01 23.43
C TYR A 135 11.21 -44.77 22.12
N GLN A 136 10.20 -45.45 21.56
CA GLN A 136 10.31 -46.09 20.25
C GLN A 136 10.53 -45.09 19.11
N ALA A 137 9.89 -43.90 19.17
CA ALA A 137 10.13 -42.85 18.19
C ALA A 137 11.55 -42.26 18.29
N GLN A 138 12.10 -42.11 19.50
CA GLN A 138 13.48 -41.67 19.73
C GLN A 138 14.49 -42.70 19.22
N MET A 139 14.30 -43.98 19.56
CA MET A 139 15.11 -45.09 19.06
C MET A 139 15.10 -45.15 17.53
N ALA A 140 13.93 -44.97 16.89
CA ALA A 140 13.82 -44.96 15.43
C ALA A 140 14.52 -43.75 14.78
N ILE A 141 14.51 -42.57 15.41
CA ILE A 141 15.22 -41.37 14.91
C ILE A 141 16.73 -41.52 15.09
N GLU A 142 17.18 -42.06 16.22
CA GLU A 142 18.60 -42.31 16.51
C GLU A 142 19.16 -43.41 15.60
N GLU A 143 18.40 -44.48 15.38
CA GLU A 143 18.76 -45.55 14.44
C GLU A 143 18.83 -45.03 12.99
N ARG A 144 17.91 -44.15 12.56
CA ARG A 144 17.99 -43.49 11.24
C ARG A 144 19.17 -42.53 11.11
N LYS A 145 19.49 -41.77 12.17
CA LYS A 145 20.68 -40.90 12.20
C LYS A 145 21.96 -41.72 12.08
N ARG A 146 22.00 -42.89 12.73
CA ARG A 146 23.10 -43.84 12.62
C ARG A 146 23.23 -44.42 11.21
N GLN A 147 22.12 -44.62 10.50
CA GLN A 147 22.10 -45.12 9.12
C GLN A 147 22.52 -44.06 8.06
N LEU A 148 22.24 -42.77 8.30
CA LEU A 148 22.53 -41.69 7.34
C LEU A 148 24.00 -41.20 7.35
N ASN A 149 24.72 -41.34 8.47
CA ASN A 149 26.12 -40.94 8.59
C ASN A 149 27.14 -41.92 7.96
N LEU A 150 26.69 -42.92 7.19
CA LEU A 150 27.52 -43.99 6.61
C LEU A 150 27.73 -43.88 5.08
N THR A 151 27.43 -42.71 4.48
CA THR A 151 27.58 -42.48 3.02
C THR A 151 28.37 -41.21 2.69
N ALA A 152 29.57 -41.05 3.27
CA ALA A 152 30.56 -40.06 2.83
C ALA A 152 31.98 -40.64 2.98
N ARG A 153 32.73 -40.70 1.88
CA ARG A 153 34.12 -41.22 1.78
C ARG A 153 35.11 -40.27 2.52
N PRO A 154 35.98 -40.77 3.43
CA PRO A 154 36.97 -39.92 4.10
C PRO A 154 38.43 -40.34 3.84
N GLY A 155 39.29 -39.37 3.56
CA GLY A 155 40.68 -39.27 4.04
C GLY A 155 40.76 -37.91 4.75
N ILE A 156 41.34 -37.71 5.94
CA ILE A 156 42.56 -38.22 6.54
C ILE A 156 42.37 -38.24 8.08
N VAL A 157 42.70 -39.38 8.70
CA VAL A 157 43.14 -39.61 10.10
C VAL A 157 42.17 -39.37 11.27
N ALA A 158 41.54 -40.46 11.75
CA ALA A 158 41.63 -40.97 13.13
C ALA A 158 40.76 -42.24 13.33
N GLN A 159 41.43 -43.38 13.57
CA GLN A 159 41.01 -44.60 14.32
C GLN A 159 39.63 -45.24 14.01
N SER A 160 39.61 -46.35 13.25
CA SER A 160 39.49 -47.75 13.75
C SER A 160 38.09 -48.06 14.31
N VAL A 161 37.26 -49.00 13.84
CA VAL A 161 37.51 -50.35 13.32
C VAL A 161 36.25 -50.89 12.60
N ILE A 162 36.47 -51.40 11.38
CA ILE A 162 36.00 -52.69 10.83
C ILE A 162 34.50 -52.88 10.46
N SER A 163 34.32 -52.79 9.14
CA SER A 163 33.30 -53.30 8.21
C SER A 163 33.05 -54.83 8.20
N LYS A 164 31.81 -55.26 7.89
CA LYS A 164 31.38 -56.02 6.66
C LYS A 164 30.07 -56.82 6.84
N ALA A 165 29.28 -56.86 5.74
CA ALA A 165 28.13 -57.75 5.40
C ALA A 165 26.77 -57.41 6.06
N SER A 166 25.59 -57.42 5.40
CA SER A 166 25.12 -58.15 4.21
C SER A 166 23.83 -57.51 3.62
N LYS A 167 23.48 -57.89 2.39
CA LYS A 167 22.44 -57.34 1.49
C LYS A 167 21.02 -57.78 1.85
N LEU A 168 20.03 -56.89 1.71
CA LEU A 168 18.61 -57.13 2.02
C LEU A 168 17.92 -58.05 0.99
N ASN A 169 17.07 -58.95 1.47
CA ASN A 169 16.41 -60.01 0.70
C ASN A 169 15.21 -59.49 -0.12
N THR A 170 14.97 -60.02 -1.33
CA THR A 170 13.90 -59.56 -2.26
C THR A 170 12.49 -59.65 -1.67
N LYS A 171 12.25 -60.59 -0.74
CA LYS A 171 10.97 -60.73 -0.05
C LYS A 171 10.65 -59.55 0.88
N GLU A 172 11.66 -58.96 1.53
CA GLU A 172 11.49 -57.83 2.46
C GLU A 172 11.25 -56.51 1.71
N ALA A 173 11.88 -56.32 0.55
CA ALA A 173 11.58 -55.19 -0.34
C ALA A 173 10.14 -55.28 -0.90
N SER A 174 9.65 -56.49 -1.21
CA SER A 174 8.27 -56.68 -1.69
C SER A 174 7.22 -56.38 -0.63
N MET A 175 7.46 -56.74 0.63
CA MET A 175 6.56 -56.40 1.74
C MET A 175 6.49 -54.89 2.01
N PHE A 176 7.60 -54.17 1.86
CA PHE A 176 7.64 -52.73 2.08
C PHE A 176 6.90 -51.94 0.98
N VAL A 177 7.01 -52.37 -0.29
CA VAL A 177 6.27 -51.79 -1.41
C VAL A 177 4.77 -52.08 -1.29
N ASN A 178 4.40 -53.31 -0.91
CA ASN A 178 3.00 -53.68 -0.69
C ASN A 178 2.37 -52.85 0.45
N TYR A 179 3.09 -52.66 1.57
CA TYR A 179 2.60 -51.84 2.68
C TYR A 179 2.41 -50.36 2.32
N SER A 180 3.28 -49.80 1.46
CA SER A 180 3.16 -48.43 0.96
C SER A 180 1.97 -48.25 0.01
N MET A 181 1.77 -49.20 -0.91
CA MET A 181 0.63 -49.20 -1.84
C MET A 181 -0.71 -49.35 -1.11
N GLU A 182 -0.77 -50.17 -0.06
CA GLU A 182 -1.98 -50.38 0.74
C GLU A 182 -2.39 -49.11 1.53
N LYS A 183 -1.40 -48.33 2.00
CA LYS A 183 -1.67 -47.00 2.61
C LYS A 183 -2.24 -46.00 1.62
N ILE A 184 -1.70 -45.95 0.39
CA ILE A 184 -2.19 -45.05 -0.67
C ILE A 184 -3.63 -45.42 -1.06
N ASN A 185 -3.91 -46.73 -1.19
CA ASN A 185 -5.25 -47.22 -1.50
C ASN A 185 -6.25 -46.92 -0.39
N ARG A 186 -5.89 -47.11 0.89
CA ARG A 186 -6.77 -46.72 2.03
C ARG A 186 -7.07 -45.22 2.06
N VAL A 187 -6.09 -44.36 1.78
CA VAL A 187 -6.32 -42.91 1.75
C VAL A 187 -7.24 -42.52 0.59
N LYS A 188 -7.11 -43.18 -0.56
CA LYS A 188 -7.97 -42.96 -1.73
C LYS A 188 -9.41 -43.42 -1.45
N GLU A 189 -9.57 -44.60 -0.84
CA GLU A 189 -10.88 -45.16 -0.43
C GLU A 189 -11.56 -44.29 0.63
N LEU A 190 -10.81 -43.76 1.61
CA LEU A 190 -11.35 -42.82 2.61
C LEU A 190 -11.80 -41.49 1.96
N LYS A 191 -11.05 -40.97 0.98
CA LYS A 191 -11.48 -39.78 0.23
C LYS A 191 -12.73 -40.04 -0.60
N GLU A 192 -12.85 -41.20 -1.24
CA GLU A 192 -14.07 -41.59 -1.97
C GLU A 192 -15.26 -41.78 -1.03
N LYS A 193 -15.08 -42.43 0.13
CA LYS A 193 -16.15 -42.57 1.15
C LYS A 193 -16.62 -41.21 1.68
N VAL A 194 -15.72 -40.25 1.88
CA VAL A 194 -16.08 -38.88 2.29
C VAL A 194 -16.81 -38.15 1.16
N ALA A 195 -16.39 -38.31 -0.09
CA ALA A 195 -17.07 -37.72 -1.24
C ALA A 195 -18.48 -38.31 -1.46
N GLN A 196 -18.65 -39.63 -1.31
CA GLN A 196 -19.95 -40.30 -1.39
C GLN A 196 -20.88 -39.87 -0.24
N ARG A 197 -20.37 -39.72 0.99
CA ARG A 197 -21.18 -39.17 2.11
C ARG A 197 -21.57 -37.71 1.88
N ALA A 198 -20.68 -36.89 1.31
CA ALA A 198 -20.99 -35.49 0.98
C ALA A 198 -22.03 -35.39 -0.14
N ALA A 199 -21.98 -36.26 -1.15
CA ALA A 199 -22.99 -36.33 -2.21
C ALA A 199 -24.37 -36.80 -1.67
N GLY A 200 -24.38 -37.72 -0.70
CA GLY A 200 -25.60 -38.18 -0.02
C GLY A 200 -26.32 -37.06 0.76
N LEU A 201 -25.59 -36.16 1.42
CA LEU A 201 -26.20 -35.01 2.13
C LEU A 201 -26.84 -33.99 1.18
N THR A 202 -26.32 -33.84 -0.04
CA THR A 202 -26.90 -32.90 -1.03
C THR A 202 -28.19 -33.40 -1.68
N THR A 203 -28.53 -34.69 -1.52
CA THR A 203 -29.78 -35.28 -2.03
C THR A 203 -30.89 -35.23 -0.99
N ILE A 204 -30.55 -35.28 0.31
CA ILE A 204 -31.52 -35.18 1.42
C ILE A 204 -31.95 -33.72 1.68
N GLN A 205 -31.12 -32.72 1.37
CA GLN A 205 -31.50 -31.31 1.48
C GLN A 205 -32.37 -30.79 0.31
N LYS A 206 -32.53 -31.55 -0.78
CA LYS A 206 -33.42 -31.22 -1.90
C LYS A 206 -34.83 -31.84 -1.81
N SER A 207 -35.06 -32.77 -0.89
CA SER A 207 -36.38 -33.38 -0.66
C SER A 207 -37.16 -32.80 0.53
N ILE A 208 -36.53 -31.95 1.37
CA ILE A 208 -37.16 -31.36 2.57
C ILE A 208 -37.70 -29.93 2.32
N SER A 209 -37.36 -29.30 1.20
CA SER A 209 -37.77 -27.93 0.86
C SER A 209 -39.07 -27.81 0.03
N ASN A 210 -39.76 -28.93 -0.26
CA ASN A 210 -40.97 -28.97 -1.09
C ASN A 210 -42.26 -29.40 -0.37
N ALA A 211 -42.27 -29.48 0.96
CA ALA A 211 -43.46 -29.83 1.74
C ALA A 211 -43.60 -28.90 2.94
N THR A 212 -44.23 -27.73 2.75
CA THR A 212 -45.02 -26.98 3.76
C THR A 212 -45.41 -25.61 3.20
N ALA A 213 -46.33 -25.65 2.24
CA ALA A 213 -47.15 -24.50 1.86
C ALA A 213 -48.62 -24.88 2.11
N LYS A 214 -49.38 -23.96 2.73
CA LYS A 214 -50.84 -23.93 2.96
C LYS A 214 -51.38 -24.61 4.24
N SER A 215 -51.77 -23.80 5.23
CA SER A 215 -53.16 -23.69 5.72
C SER A 215 -53.29 -22.63 6.82
N SER A 216 -54.19 -21.68 6.58
CA SER A 216 -54.72 -20.62 7.45
C SER A 216 -55.73 -21.14 8.48
N GLY A 217 -55.93 -20.41 9.58
CA GLY A 217 -57.08 -20.55 10.48
C GLY A 217 -57.02 -19.59 11.67
N GLU A 218 -57.84 -18.53 11.63
CA GLU A 218 -58.14 -17.60 12.73
C GLU A 218 -59.09 -18.26 13.75
N PHE A 219 -58.90 -17.97 15.05
CA PHE A 219 -59.95 -18.06 16.07
C PHE A 219 -59.74 -16.94 17.10
N GLU A 220 -60.69 -16.01 17.17
CA GLU A 220 -60.96 -15.13 18.31
C GLU A 220 -61.62 -15.95 19.45
N THR A 221 -61.34 -15.63 20.72
CA THR A 221 -62.28 -14.98 21.67
C THR A 221 -61.80 -15.03 23.14
N ASP A 222 -62.28 -14.04 23.89
CA ASP A 222 -62.50 -13.95 25.34
C ASP A 222 -61.41 -13.39 26.28
N GLN A 223 -61.49 -12.07 26.43
CA GLN A 223 -60.94 -11.28 27.51
C GLN A 223 -61.74 -11.54 28.82
N LYS A 224 -61.14 -12.20 29.80
CA LYS A 224 -61.60 -12.15 31.20
C LYS A 224 -61.01 -10.91 31.88
N ILE A 225 -61.86 -9.93 32.15
CA ILE A 225 -61.53 -8.77 32.99
C ILE A 225 -61.35 -9.29 34.42
N ILE A 226 -60.15 -9.11 34.99
CA ILE A 226 -59.83 -9.49 36.36
C ILE A 226 -60.29 -8.36 37.28
N GLU A 227 -61.34 -8.59 38.08
CA GLU A 227 -62.02 -7.65 38.99
C GLU A 227 -61.13 -7.01 40.09
N TYR A 228 -59.84 -7.37 40.18
CA TYR A 228 -58.92 -6.94 41.25
C TYR A 228 -57.69 -6.17 40.75
N LEU A 229 -57.66 -5.78 39.47
CA LEU A 229 -56.49 -5.15 38.85
C LEU A 229 -56.78 -3.68 38.49
N ASP A 230 -56.09 -2.75 39.16
CA ASP A 230 -56.26 -1.31 38.92
C ASP A 230 -55.87 -0.96 37.46
N PRO A 231 -56.80 -0.46 36.64
CA PRO A 231 -56.55 -0.10 35.23
C PRO A 231 -55.50 1.01 35.05
N ARG A 232 -55.01 1.63 36.11
CA ARG A 232 -53.94 2.65 36.07
C ARG A 232 -52.52 2.07 36.07
N ILE A 233 -52.33 0.79 36.38
CA ILE A 233 -51.00 0.19 36.58
C ILE A 233 -50.54 -0.55 35.31
N LYS A 234 -49.67 0.08 34.51
CA LYS A 234 -48.95 -0.57 33.40
C LYS A 234 -47.77 -1.40 33.91
N LEU A 235 -48.04 -2.56 34.52
CA LEU A 235 -46.99 -3.53 34.85
C LEU A 235 -46.72 -4.42 33.62
N LYS A 236 -45.54 -4.29 33.02
CA LYS A 236 -45.04 -5.28 32.05
C LYS A 236 -44.82 -6.59 32.80
N SER A 237 -45.70 -7.56 32.62
CA SER A 237 -45.52 -8.90 33.18
C SER A 237 -44.25 -9.53 32.58
N ALA A 238 -43.29 -9.86 33.44
CA ALA A 238 -42.10 -10.60 33.07
C ALA A 238 -42.45 -12.09 32.85
N GLN A 239 -43.18 -12.40 31.78
CA GLN A 239 -43.40 -13.78 31.36
C GLN A 239 -42.11 -14.36 30.75
N ARG A 240 -41.19 -14.81 31.61
CA ARG A 240 -40.07 -15.65 31.18
C ARG A 240 -40.64 -17.01 30.79
N LYS A 241 -40.54 -17.39 29.51
CA LYS A 241 -40.88 -18.75 29.03
C LYS A 241 -40.13 -19.76 29.91
N GLN A 242 -40.85 -20.71 30.53
CA GLN A 242 -40.19 -21.78 31.27
C GLN A 242 -39.30 -22.58 30.31
N ARG A 243 -38.05 -22.82 30.71
CA ARG A 243 -37.12 -23.64 29.93
C ARG A 243 -37.58 -25.09 30.01
N SER A 244 -37.86 -25.70 28.85
CA SER A 244 -38.08 -27.14 28.75
C SER A 244 -36.79 -27.89 29.11
N ILE A 245 -36.90 -29.00 29.85
CA ILE A 245 -35.79 -29.89 30.14
C ILE A 245 -35.45 -30.65 28.85
N ILE A 246 -34.23 -30.45 28.31
CA ILE A 246 -33.72 -31.19 27.14
C ILE A 246 -32.78 -32.29 27.67
N PHE A 247 -33.15 -33.55 27.46
CA PHE A 247 -32.32 -34.69 27.83
C PHE A 247 -31.28 -34.96 26.73
N HIS A 248 -30.01 -34.95 27.07
CA HIS A 248 -28.91 -35.34 26.18
C HIS A 248 -28.62 -36.83 26.32
N GLU A 249 -28.21 -37.49 25.22
CA GLU A 249 -27.82 -38.89 25.27
C GLU A 249 -26.56 -39.09 26.12
N LYS A 250 -26.49 -40.24 26.82
CA LYS A 250 -25.31 -40.58 27.63
C LYS A 250 -24.06 -40.55 26.74
N GLY A 251 -23.03 -39.85 27.18
CA GLY A 251 -21.75 -39.76 26.47
C GLY A 251 -21.62 -38.66 25.41
N GLU A 252 -22.66 -37.88 25.07
CA GLU A 252 -22.55 -36.78 24.10
C GLU A 252 -21.52 -35.73 24.56
N PHE A 253 -21.68 -35.26 25.80
CA PHE A 253 -20.74 -34.30 26.39
C PHE A 253 -19.38 -34.92 26.75
N GLU A 254 -19.32 -36.23 27.00
CA GLU A 254 -18.04 -36.93 27.18
C GLU A 254 -17.26 -36.91 25.87
N ASN A 255 -17.89 -37.26 24.74
CA ASN A 255 -17.27 -37.21 23.42
C ASN A 255 -16.87 -35.78 23.03
N LEU A 256 -17.71 -34.79 23.31
CA LEU A 256 -17.38 -33.39 23.10
C LEU A 256 -16.13 -32.98 23.91
N ALA A 257 -16.10 -33.34 25.19
CA ALA A 257 -14.98 -33.07 26.08
C ALA A 257 -13.71 -33.83 25.66
N HIS A 258 -13.80 -35.09 25.22
CA HIS A 258 -12.66 -35.84 24.69
C HIS A 258 -12.10 -35.21 23.42
N ARG A 259 -12.97 -34.72 22.52
CA ARG A 259 -12.54 -34.00 21.31
C ARG A 259 -11.87 -32.68 21.65
N GLU A 260 -12.40 -31.94 22.62
CA GLU A 260 -11.82 -30.68 23.09
C GLU A 260 -10.46 -30.93 23.78
N ARG A 261 -10.36 -31.96 24.63
CA ARG A 261 -9.08 -32.40 25.23
C ARG A 261 -8.07 -32.86 24.19
N ALA A 262 -8.48 -33.62 23.17
CA ALA A 262 -7.60 -34.05 22.09
C ALA A 262 -7.10 -32.85 21.26
N SER A 263 -7.98 -31.88 20.99
CA SER A 263 -7.61 -30.61 20.34
C SER A 263 -6.64 -29.80 21.20
N ALA A 264 -6.86 -29.72 22.51
CA ALA A 264 -5.95 -29.05 23.44
C ALA A 264 -4.59 -29.76 23.55
N ARG A 265 -4.57 -31.10 23.59
CA ARG A 265 -3.33 -31.90 23.56
C ARG A 265 -2.56 -31.70 22.26
N LEU A 266 -3.24 -31.66 21.10
CA LEU A 266 -2.59 -31.36 19.82
C LEU A 266 -2.03 -29.94 19.78
N ALA A 267 -2.77 -28.95 20.28
CA ALA A 267 -2.29 -27.57 20.38
C ALA A 267 -1.05 -27.46 21.29
N LEU A 268 -1.03 -28.21 22.39
CA LEU A 268 0.11 -28.28 23.31
C LEU A 268 1.32 -28.99 22.67
N LEU A 269 1.12 -30.12 22.00
CA LEU A 269 2.20 -30.78 21.25
C LEU A 269 2.72 -29.92 20.11
N GLN A 270 1.86 -29.20 19.41
CA GLN A 270 2.27 -28.25 18.37
C GLN A 270 3.06 -27.07 18.95
N SER A 271 2.65 -26.54 20.12
CA SER A 271 3.39 -25.47 20.79
C SER A 271 4.73 -25.97 21.34
N GLU A 272 4.79 -27.20 21.84
CA GLU A 272 6.01 -27.86 22.31
C GLU A 272 6.98 -28.15 21.15
N VAL A 273 6.51 -28.74 20.04
CA VAL A 273 7.32 -28.94 18.83
C VAL A 273 7.80 -27.60 18.28
N ALA A 274 6.95 -26.56 18.28
CA ALA A 274 7.35 -25.22 17.88
C ALA A 274 8.40 -24.62 18.83
N GLN A 275 8.29 -24.84 20.14
CA GLN A 275 9.28 -24.42 21.13
C GLN A 275 10.60 -25.19 21.00
N ILE A 276 10.56 -26.51 20.77
CA ILE A 276 11.75 -27.33 20.52
C ILE A 276 12.42 -26.89 19.22
N ALA A 277 11.67 -26.67 18.14
CA ALA A 277 12.18 -26.20 16.87
C ALA A 277 12.77 -24.77 16.97
N LYS A 278 12.23 -23.92 17.86
CA LYS A 278 12.82 -22.62 18.22
C LYS A 278 14.10 -22.77 19.04
N LYS A 279 14.09 -23.60 20.10
CA LYS A 279 15.25 -23.84 20.99
C LYS A 279 16.42 -24.49 20.27
N THR A 280 16.15 -25.38 19.31
CA THR A 280 17.16 -26.03 18.48
C THR A 280 17.66 -25.15 17.33
N GLY A 281 17.11 -23.94 17.17
CA GLY A 281 17.44 -23.04 16.05
C GLY A 281 17.04 -23.57 14.68
N MET A 282 16.33 -24.70 14.61
CA MET A 282 15.95 -25.34 13.36
C MET A 282 14.92 -24.51 12.58
N SER A 283 13.97 -23.84 13.26
CA SER A 283 12.94 -23.05 12.56
C SER A 283 13.48 -21.81 11.86
N SER A 284 14.41 -21.08 12.48
CA SER A 284 15.05 -19.92 11.86
C SER A 284 16.06 -20.38 10.80
N SER A 285 16.88 -21.39 11.10
CA SER A 285 17.91 -21.88 10.17
C SER A 285 17.32 -22.56 8.93
N VAL A 286 16.22 -23.31 9.04
CA VAL A 286 15.56 -23.92 7.87
C VAL A 286 14.90 -22.86 6.99
N LYS A 287 14.23 -21.86 7.58
CA LYS A 287 13.65 -20.73 6.83
C LYS A 287 14.74 -19.90 6.13
N LEU A 288 15.86 -19.66 6.81
CA LEU A 288 17.03 -19.00 6.21
C LEU A 288 17.68 -19.85 5.12
N ALA A 289 17.76 -21.18 5.30
CA ALA A 289 18.27 -22.10 4.28
C ALA A 289 17.39 -22.19 3.03
N MET A 290 16.07 -21.98 3.16
CA MET A 290 15.17 -21.86 2.00
C MET A 290 15.34 -20.53 1.24
N LEU A 291 15.85 -19.49 1.93
CA LEU A 291 16.13 -18.19 1.35
C LEU A 291 17.46 -18.13 0.62
N THR A 292 18.48 -18.82 1.13
CA THR A 292 19.72 -18.98 0.40
C THR A 292 19.41 -19.70 -0.91
N PRO A 293 19.64 -19.08 -2.09
CA PRO A 293 19.51 -19.81 -3.34
C PRO A 293 20.33 -21.07 -3.18
N SER A 294 19.72 -22.24 -3.37
CA SER A 294 20.43 -23.50 -3.22
C SER A 294 21.67 -23.42 -4.09
N SER A 295 22.84 -23.31 -3.47
CA SER A 295 24.15 -23.17 -4.11
C SER A 295 24.58 -24.45 -4.83
N THR A 296 23.60 -25.30 -5.18
CA THR A 296 23.74 -26.62 -5.79
C THR A 296 24.25 -26.54 -7.23
N SER A 297 24.55 -25.36 -7.76
CA SER A 297 25.09 -25.20 -9.12
C SER A 297 26.42 -24.44 -9.20
N THR A 298 27.01 -23.98 -8.09
CA THR A 298 28.22 -23.12 -8.19
C THR A 298 29.38 -23.51 -7.28
N VAL A 299 29.21 -24.44 -6.34
CA VAL A 299 30.30 -24.81 -5.40
C VAL A 299 31.07 -26.05 -5.88
N ASN A 300 30.59 -26.77 -6.90
CA ASN A 300 31.11 -28.12 -7.22
C ASN A 300 32.01 -28.24 -8.45
N ASP A 301 32.16 -27.20 -9.29
CA ASP A 301 33.06 -27.24 -10.45
C ASP A 301 33.86 -25.93 -10.48
N ILE A 302 34.84 -25.76 -9.58
CA ILE A 302 35.90 -24.78 -9.85
C ILE A 302 36.64 -25.35 -11.06
N PRO A 303 36.54 -24.74 -12.26
CA PRO A 303 37.20 -25.28 -13.43
C PRO A 303 38.72 -25.21 -13.23
N GLU A 304 39.43 -26.20 -13.75
CA GLU A 304 40.90 -26.26 -13.65
C GLU A 304 41.56 -25.07 -14.35
N ILE A 305 40.93 -24.56 -15.42
CA ILE A 305 41.30 -23.34 -16.12
C ILE A 305 40.08 -22.43 -16.31
N GLU A 306 40.25 -21.12 -16.08
CA GLU A 306 39.18 -20.17 -16.40
C GLU A 306 39.05 -20.01 -17.93
N TRP A 307 37.81 -19.90 -18.43
CA TRP A 307 37.51 -19.89 -19.87
C TRP A 307 38.24 -18.80 -20.68
N TRP A 308 38.69 -17.71 -20.04
CA TRP A 308 39.45 -16.65 -20.70
C TRP A 308 40.95 -16.97 -20.81
N ASP A 309 41.48 -17.79 -19.91
CA ASP A 309 42.87 -18.28 -19.98
C ASP A 309 43.05 -19.41 -21.00
N GLU A 310 42.02 -20.24 -21.19
CA GLU A 310 42.00 -21.33 -22.19
C GLU A 310 42.36 -20.82 -23.61
N ILE A 311 41.87 -19.63 -23.97
CA ILE A 311 42.10 -19.00 -25.28
C ILE A 311 43.56 -18.55 -25.44
N VAL A 312 44.21 -18.15 -24.35
CA VAL A 312 45.58 -17.61 -24.35
C VAL A 312 46.62 -18.72 -24.27
N LEU A 313 46.37 -19.71 -23.43
CA LEU A 313 47.34 -20.78 -23.16
C LEU A 313 47.29 -21.89 -24.19
N GLU A 314 46.20 -22.02 -24.97
CA GLU A 314 45.94 -23.15 -25.88
C GLU A 314 46.09 -24.53 -25.18
N ASN A 315 45.97 -24.55 -23.85
CA ASN A 315 46.17 -25.71 -22.98
C ASN A 315 45.02 -25.78 -21.96
N ASN A 316 44.77 -26.98 -21.45
CA ASN A 316 43.70 -27.23 -20.48
C ASN A 316 44.12 -27.04 -19.02
N ASP A 317 45.42 -26.87 -18.76
CA ASP A 317 46.00 -26.81 -17.42
C ASP A 317 46.98 -25.63 -17.28
N TYR A 318 46.99 -24.98 -16.11
CA TYR A 318 47.97 -23.92 -15.78
C TYR A 318 49.41 -24.45 -15.61
N ASP A 319 49.61 -25.76 -15.47
CA ASP A 319 50.93 -26.37 -15.24
C ASP A 319 51.89 -26.23 -16.43
N SER A 320 51.37 -25.89 -17.62
CA SER A 320 52.16 -25.76 -18.85
C SER A 320 52.69 -24.34 -19.11
N ILE A 321 52.53 -23.41 -18.16
CA ILE A 321 53.03 -22.03 -18.26
C ILE A 321 54.56 -22.03 -18.10
N PRO A 322 55.35 -21.62 -19.11
CA PRO A 322 56.80 -21.57 -19.01
C PRO A 322 57.27 -20.51 -18.00
N ASP A 323 58.12 -20.92 -17.06
CA ASP A 323 58.71 -20.08 -15.99
C ASP A 323 59.68 -18.99 -16.51
N LYS A 324 60.00 -19.00 -17.82
CA LYS A 324 60.89 -18.06 -18.50
C LYS A 324 60.30 -17.68 -19.85
N MET A 325 60.51 -16.42 -20.27
CA MET A 325 60.12 -15.84 -21.58
C MET A 325 60.69 -16.64 -22.77
N LEU A 326 60.15 -17.83 -23.03
CA LEU A 326 60.46 -18.62 -24.21
C LEU A 326 59.63 -18.09 -25.38
N GLY A 327 60.30 -17.27 -26.21
CA GLY A 327 59.96 -16.95 -27.59
C GLY A 327 58.57 -16.33 -27.79
N ASP A 328 58.55 -15.04 -28.17
CA ASP A 328 57.36 -14.27 -28.55
C ASP A 328 56.37 -15.01 -29.48
N GLU A 329 56.84 -16.03 -30.21
CA GLU A 329 56.03 -16.78 -31.16
C GLU A 329 54.87 -17.58 -30.54
N ARG A 330 54.96 -18.10 -29.31
CA ARG A 330 53.87 -18.96 -28.76
C ARG A 330 52.56 -18.19 -28.57
N TYR A 331 52.63 -16.98 -28.03
CA TYR A 331 51.45 -16.14 -27.79
C TYR A 331 51.14 -15.21 -28.95
N SER A 332 51.99 -15.18 -29.99
CA SER A 332 51.86 -14.24 -31.12
C SER A 332 50.51 -14.29 -31.85
N ARG A 333 49.80 -15.42 -31.77
CA ARG A 333 48.46 -15.59 -32.37
C ARG A 333 47.35 -14.96 -31.54
N THR A 334 47.45 -14.99 -30.21
CA THR A 334 46.38 -14.54 -29.31
C THR A 334 46.66 -13.15 -28.75
N ILE A 335 47.92 -12.87 -28.40
CA ILE A 335 48.35 -11.59 -27.84
C ILE A 335 49.19 -10.88 -28.89
N SER A 336 48.67 -9.73 -29.34
CA SER A 336 49.34 -8.82 -30.26
C SER A 336 49.54 -7.47 -29.59
N ASN A 337 50.35 -6.59 -30.21
CA ASN A 337 50.44 -5.19 -29.83
C ASN A 337 49.19 -4.36 -30.22
N LEU A 338 48.20 -5.00 -30.85
CA LEU A 338 46.93 -4.40 -31.22
C LEU A 338 45.99 -4.27 -30.02
N VAL A 339 45.45 -3.06 -29.82
CA VAL A 339 44.41 -2.78 -28.81
C VAL A 339 43.06 -2.66 -29.50
N GLU A 340 42.14 -3.58 -29.19
CA GLU A 340 40.76 -3.49 -29.67
C GLU A 340 40.03 -2.34 -28.95
N HIS A 341 39.31 -1.53 -29.73
CA HIS A 341 38.33 -0.59 -29.20
C HIS A 341 36.95 -1.18 -29.43
N PRO A 342 36.36 -1.87 -28.44
CA PRO A 342 35.09 -2.57 -28.62
C PRO A 342 33.99 -1.59 -29.03
N ILE A 343 32.98 -2.10 -29.74
CA ILE A 343 31.88 -1.30 -30.25
C ILE A 343 31.24 -0.51 -29.10
N GLN A 344 31.25 0.82 -29.20
CA GLN A 344 30.61 1.69 -28.22
C GLN A 344 29.10 1.52 -28.30
N LEU A 345 28.53 0.74 -27.38
CA LEU A 345 27.10 0.61 -27.22
C LEU A 345 26.53 1.94 -26.71
N LYS A 346 25.42 2.37 -27.32
CA LYS A 346 24.69 3.54 -26.82
C LYS A 346 24.16 3.27 -25.41
N PRO A 347 24.15 4.28 -24.52
CA PRO A 347 23.52 4.14 -23.22
C PRO A 347 22.06 3.72 -23.37
N PRO A 348 21.55 2.77 -22.54
CA PRO A 348 20.17 2.31 -22.63
C PRO A 348 19.15 3.43 -22.32
N ASP A 349 19.57 4.48 -21.61
CA ASP A 349 18.74 5.60 -21.18
C ASP A 349 18.65 6.73 -22.21
N GLU A 350 19.33 6.61 -23.36
CA GLU A 350 19.34 7.68 -24.36
C GLU A 350 18.00 7.76 -25.13
N PRO A 351 17.29 8.90 -25.07
CA PRO A 351 16.02 9.08 -25.76
C PRO A 351 16.20 8.94 -27.27
N LEU A 352 15.38 8.09 -27.90
CA LEU A 352 15.32 7.94 -29.36
C LEU A 352 15.03 9.28 -30.07
N GLN A 353 14.35 10.21 -29.39
CA GLN A 353 14.05 11.55 -29.90
C GLN A 353 14.85 12.62 -29.14
N PRO A 354 15.42 13.62 -29.84
CA PRO A 354 16.13 14.71 -29.19
C PRO A 354 15.18 15.46 -28.24
N GLN A 355 15.62 15.65 -26.99
CA GLN A 355 14.85 16.39 -25.99
C GLN A 355 15.01 17.90 -26.21
N TYR A 356 13.90 18.59 -26.51
CA TYR A 356 13.89 20.05 -26.66
C TYR A 356 13.62 20.74 -25.33
N LEU A 357 14.44 21.75 -25.01
CA LEU A 357 14.21 22.61 -23.85
C LEU A 357 12.95 23.46 -24.06
N LYS A 358 12.10 23.53 -23.04
CA LYS A 358 10.90 24.38 -23.08
C LYS A 358 11.31 25.84 -22.98
N VAL A 359 10.82 26.67 -23.91
CA VAL A 359 11.05 28.12 -23.90
C VAL A 359 10.14 28.78 -22.88
N TYR A 360 10.73 29.50 -21.92
CA TYR A 360 10.01 30.32 -20.96
C TYR A 360 10.10 31.80 -21.36
N LEU A 361 9.01 32.53 -21.18
CA LEU A 361 8.91 33.95 -21.52
C LEU A 361 8.71 34.80 -20.27
N THR A 362 9.43 35.91 -20.16
CA THR A 362 9.23 36.88 -19.08
C THR A 362 7.84 37.52 -19.17
N ALA A 363 7.33 38.08 -18.07
CA ALA A 363 6.04 38.79 -18.11
C ALA A 363 6.04 39.99 -19.08
N ARG A 364 7.21 40.63 -19.29
CA ARG A 364 7.39 41.72 -20.25
C ARG A 364 7.32 41.19 -21.69
N GLU A 365 8.00 40.09 -22.00
CA GLU A 365 7.90 39.42 -23.30
C GLU A 365 6.49 38.93 -23.61
N ARG A 366 5.82 38.26 -22.66
CA ARG A 366 4.42 37.81 -22.82
C ARG A 366 3.49 38.99 -23.16
N LYS A 367 3.66 40.14 -22.50
CA LYS A 367 2.92 41.37 -22.81
C LYS A 367 3.29 41.94 -24.19
N LYS A 368 4.58 41.91 -24.57
CA LYS A 368 5.07 42.39 -25.88
C LYS A 368 4.49 41.55 -27.02
N ILE A 369 4.62 40.22 -26.94
CA ILE A 369 4.08 39.26 -27.92
C ILE A 369 2.56 39.41 -28.02
N ARG A 370 1.83 39.44 -26.89
CA ARG A 370 0.38 39.66 -26.91
C ARG A 370 -0.01 40.97 -27.59
N ARG A 371 0.74 42.05 -27.37
CA ARG A 371 0.49 43.36 -27.99
C ARG A 371 0.78 43.34 -29.48
N GLN A 372 1.89 42.73 -29.89
CA GLN A 372 2.27 42.56 -31.30
C GLN A 372 1.22 41.72 -32.03
N ASN A 373 0.87 40.53 -31.54
CA ASN A 373 -0.15 39.67 -32.13
C ASN A 373 -1.50 40.40 -32.21
N ARG A 374 -1.91 41.13 -31.17
CA ARG A 374 -3.14 41.93 -31.21
C ARG A 374 -3.07 43.05 -32.25
N LYS A 375 -1.93 43.75 -32.37
CA LYS A 375 -1.71 44.81 -33.36
C LYS A 375 -1.74 44.23 -34.78
N GLU A 376 -1.14 43.07 -34.98
CA GLU A 376 -1.14 42.33 -36.25
C GLU A 376 -2.54 41.86 -36.63
N THR A 377 -3.28 41.21 -35.72
CA THR A 377 -4.69 40.82 -35.98
C THR A 377 -5.57 42.03 -36.26
N GLN A 378 -5.37 43.15 -35.54
CA GLN A 378 -6.11 44.39 -35.82
C GLN A 378 -5.74 44.99 -37.17
N LYS A 379 -4.44 45.03 -37.50
CA LYS A 379 -3.96 45.51 -38.80
C LYS A 379 -4.53 44.64 -39.93
N GLU A 380 -4.46 43.32 -39.81
CA GLU A 380 -5.05 42.38 -40.78
C GLU A 380 -6.56 42.58 -40.94
N GLN A 381 -7.30 42.78 -39.85
CA GLN A 381 -8.73 43.12 -39.90
C GLN A 381 -8.98 44.45 -40.62
N THR A 382 -8.19 45.49 -40.32
CA THR A 382 -8.29 46.79 -40.98
C THR A 382 -7.94 46.71 -42.46
N GLU A 383 -6.88 45.98 -42.84
CA GLU A 383 -6.52 45.74 -44.25
C GLU A 383 -7.63 44.96 -44.97
N LYS A 384 -8.22 43.94 -44.35
CA LYS A 384 -9.37 43.21 -44.90
C LYS A 384 -10.59 44.11 -45.14
N ILE A 385 -10.86 45.06 -44.23
CA ILE A 385 -11.92 46.06 -44.42
C ILE A 385 -11.54 47.04 -45.54
N ARG A 386 -10.28 47.48 -45.59
CA ARG A 386 -9.76 48.40 -46.61
C ARG A 386 -9.82 47.82 -48.02
N LEU A 387 -9.56 46.52 -48.14
CA LEU A 387 -9.69 45.74 -49.38
C LEU A 387 -11.15 45.38 -49.72
N GLY A 388 -12.11 45.68 -48.83
CA GLY A 388 -13.53 45.37 -49.05
C GLY A 388 -13.91 43.89 -48.88
N LEU A 389 -13.02 43.04 -48.34
CA LEU A 389 -13.30 41.61 -48.09
C LEU A 389 -14.27 41.40 -46.92
N ILE A 390 -14.30 42.34 -45.97
CA ILE A 390 -15.17 42.29 -44.79
C ILE A 390 -15.88 43.64 -44.66
N LYS A 391 -17.22 43.63 -44.48
CA LYS A 391 -18.01 44.83 -44.21
C LYS A 391 -17.55 45.49 -42.89
N ALA A 392 -17.49 46.82 -42.87
CA ALA A 392 -17.19 47.57 -41.66
C ALA A 392 -18.13 47.16 -40.50
N PRO A 393 -17.61 46.91 -39.28
CA PRO A 393 -18.41 46.42 -38.16
C PRO A 393 -19.40 47.47 -37.67
N GLU A 394 -20.65 47.05 -37.45
CA GLU A 394 -21.72 47.92 -36.92
C GLU A 394 -21.44 48.37 -35.47
N PRO A 395 -21.94 49.54 -35.05
CA PRO A 395 -21.70 50.06 -33.70
C PRO A 395 -22.26 49.12 -32.63
N LYS A 396 -21.45 48.86 -31.60
CA LYS A 396 -21.83 47.96 -30.51
C LYS A 396 -22.89 48.59 -29.60
N VAL A 397 -24.18 48.38 -29.91
CA VAL A 397 -25.29 48.90 -29.09
C VAL A 397 -25.42 48.08 -27.80
N LYS A 398 -25.62 48.78 -26.67
CA LYS A 398 -25.95 48.22 -25.35
C LYS A 398 -27.22 48.91 -24.88
N LEU A 399 -27.97 48.32 -23.95
CA LEU A 399 -29.14 48.99 -23.38
C LEU A 399 -28.76 50.35 -22.77
N SER A 400 -27.60 50.44 -22.11
CA SER A 400 -27.03 51.70 -21.59
C SER A 400 -26.66 52.73 -22.68
N ASN A 401 -26.32 52.28 -23.89
CA ASN A 401 -25.90 53.12 -25.00
C ASN A 401 -27.05 53.38 -26.00
N LEU A 402 -28.24 52.82 -25.77
CA LEU A 402 -29.37 52.84 -26.71
C LEU A 402 -29.71 54.28 -27.11
N MET A 403 -30.01 55.14 -26.13
CA MET A 403 -30.40 56.53 -26.39
C MET A 403 -29.26 57.37 -26.98
N ARG A 404 -28.00 56.99 -26.75
CA ARG A 404 -26.84 57.70 -27.32
C ARG A 404 -26.58 57.32 -28.78
N VAL A 405 -26.84 56.07 -29.17
CA VAL A 405 -26.54 55.57 -30.52
C VAL A 405 -27.73 55.70 -31.46
N LEU A 406 -28.95 55.48 -30.96
CA LEU A 406 -30.18 55.41 -31.75
C LEU A 406 -31.19 56.47 -31.26
N GLY A 407 -30.75 57.60 -30.71
CA GLY A 407 -31.61 58.56 -30.00
C GLY A 407 -32.87 58.97 -30.78
N SER A 408 -32.74 59.35 -32.05
CA SER A 408 -33.89 59.71 -32.90
C SER A 408 -34.84 58.54 -33.13
N GLU A 409 -34.32 57.36 -33.46
CA GLU A 409 -35.10 56.15 -33.73
C GLU A 409 -35.73 55.56 -32.45
N ALA A 410 -35.03 55.65 -31.32
CA ALA A 410 -35.45 55.15 -30.03
C ALA A 410 -36.55 56.01 -29.39
N ILE A 411 -36.64 57.30 -29.75
CA ILE A 411 -37.75 58.18 -29.36
C ILE A 411 -39.01 57.87 -30.18
N GLN A 412 -38.87 57.54 -31.47
CA GLN A 412 -40.00 57.19 -32.34
C GLN A 412 -40.69 55.89 -31.88
N ASP A 413 -39.93 54.79 -31.76
CA ASP A 413 -40.46 53.47 -31.38
C ASP A 413 -39.60 52.83 -30.26
N PRO A 414 -39.81 53.19 -28.98
CA PRO A 414 -38.96 52.74 -27.88
C PRO A 414 -38.92 51.21 -27.75
N THR A 415 -40.07 50.54 -27.88
CA THR A 415 -40.18 49.08 -27.75
C THR A 415 -39.48 48.35 -28.89
N LYS A 416 -39.61 48.84 -30.14
CA LYS A 416 -38.97 48.24 -31.31
C LYS A 416 -37.45 48.35 -31.23
N MET A 417 -36.95 49.52 -30.84
CA MET A 417 -35.50 49.74 -30.70
C MET A 417 -34.90 49.00 -29.52
N GLU A 418 -35.62 48.91 -28.39
CA GLU A 418 -35.22 48.05 -27.28
C GLU A 418 -35.16 46.57 -27.71
N ALA A 419 -36.18 46.07 -28.40
CA ALA A 419 -36.22 44.69 -28.90
C ALA A 419 -35.07 44.40 -29.87
N HIS A 420 -34.75 45.34 -30.77
CA HIS A 420 -33.62 45.24 -31.68
C HIS A 420 -32.28 45.16 -30.93
N VAL A 421 -32.06 46.02 -29.92
CA VAL A 421 -30.83 45.99 -29.11
C VAL A 421 -30.74 44.74 -28.24
N ARG A 422 -31.86 44.28 -27.66
CA ARG A 422 -31.92 42.99 -26.95
C ARG A 422 -31.57 41.83 -27.89
N LYS A 423 -32.07 41.84 -29.13
CA LYS A 423 -31.72 40.85 -30.17
C LYS A 423 -30.22 40.88 -30.48
N GLN A 424 -29.62 42.06 -30.67
CA GLN A 424 -28.17 42.19 -30.87
C GLN A 424 -27.35 41.73 -29.65
N ILE A 425 -27.78 42.05 -28.43
CA ILE A 425 -27.13 41.58 -27.20
C ILE A 425 -27.20 40.05 -27.13
N ALA A 426 -28.38 39.48 -27.35
CA ALA A 426 -28.62 38.05 -27.35
C ALA A 426 -27.85 37.33 -28.46
N GLU A 427 -27.73 37.92 -29.64
CA GLU A 427 -26.92 37.39 -30.73
C GLU A 427 -25.43 37.38 -30.38
N ARG A 428 -24.90 38.47 -29.79
CA ARG A 428 -23.50 38.48 -29.29
C ARG A 428 -23.27 37.44 -28.21
N GLN A 429 -24.21 37.27 -27.28
CA GLN A 429 -24.13 36.23 -26.25
C GLN A 429 -24.20 34.83 -26.88
N ARG A 430 -25.14 34.58 -27.79
CA ARG A 430 -25.24 33.32 -28.55
C ARG A 430 -23.96 33.04 -29.30
N LYS A 431 -23.41 34.00 -30.04
CA LYS A 431 -22.14 33.86 -30.75
C LYS A 431 -21.00 33.50 -29.79
N HIS A 432 -20.88 34.17 -28.65
CA HIS A 432 -19.90 33.83 -27.62
C HIS A 432 -20.11 32.40 -27.07
N HIS A 433 -21.34 31.98 -26.81
CA HIS A 433 -21.65 30.62 -26.36
C HIS A 433 -21.36 29.58 -27.43
N ILE A 434 -21.71 29.84 -28.69
CA ILE A 434 -21.41 28.97 -29.84
C ILE A 434 -19.89 28.84 -30.01
N GLU A 435 -19.14 29.95 -30.00
CA GLU A 435 -17.67 29.94 -30.08
C GLU A 435 -17.04 29.18 -28.89
N ASN A 436 -17.62 29.27 -27.70
CA ASN A 436 -17.17 28.50 -26.53
C ASN A 436 -17.51 27.02 -26.67
N GLN A 437 -18.69 26.68 -27.21
CA GLN A 437 -19.11 25.30 -27.46
C GLN A 437 -18.27 24.66 -28.57
N GLN A 438 -17.97 25.38 -29.66
CA GLN A 438 -17.09 24.94 -30.73
C GLN A 438 -15.65 24.71 -30.22
N ARG A 439 -15.14 25.55 -29.33
CA ARG A 439 -13.81 25.36 -28.70
C ARG A 439 -13.80 24.30 -27.59
N LYS A 440 -14.97 23.94 -27.05
CA LYS A 440 -15.07 22.95 -25.97
C LYS A 440 -14.77 21.58 -26.54
N LEU A 441 -13.63 21.02 -26.12
CA LEU A 441 -13.23 19.65 -26.46
C LEU A 441 -14.36 18.67 -26.18
N THR A 442 -14.56 17.74 -27.10
CA THR A 442 -15.50 16.61 -26.91
C THR A 442 -15.06 15.78 -25.70
N LYS A 443 -15.99 15.00 -25.12
CA LYS A 443 -15.68 14.16 -23.95
C LYS A 443 -14.51 13.21 -24.25
N GLU A 444 -14.49 12.65 -25.45
CA GLU A 444 -13.46 11.75 -25.95
C GLU A 444 -12.10 12.45 -26.08
N GLN A 445 -12.07 13.64 -26.70
CA GLN A 445 -10.82 14.42 -26.80
C GLN A 445 -10.30 14.83 -25.42
N LYS A 446 -11.18 15.12 -24.46
CA LYS A 446 -10.78 15.40 -23.07
C LYS A 446 -10.18 14.16 -22.40
N THR A 447 -10.81 13.00 -22.57
CA THR A 447 -10.28 11.75 -22.02
C THR A 447 -8.96 11.38 -22.67
N GLU A 448 -8.80 11.56 -23.98
CA GLU A 448 -7.55 11.30 -24.69
C GLU A 448 -6.44 12.25 -24.23
N LYS A 449 -6.72 13.56 -24.09
CA LYS A 449 -5.75 14.51 -23.50
C LYS A 449 -5.36 14.12 -22.08
N LYS A 450 -6.30 13.60 -21.27
CA LYS A 450 -6.04 13.13 -19.91
C LYS A 450 -5.19 11.86 -19.92
N ILE A 451 -5.52 10.89 -20.78
CA ILE A 451 -4.76 9.65 -20.96
C ILE A 451 -3.34 9.99 -21.43
N LYS A 452 -3.17 10.87 -22.42
CA LYS A 452 -1.85 11.33 -22.91
C LYS A 452 -1.04 12.05 -21.81
N LYS A 453 -1.70 12.73 -20.87
CA LYS A 453 -1.03 13.35 -19.72
C LYS A 453 -0.57 12.31 -18.67
N ILE A 454 -1.35 11.26 -18.48
CA ILE A 454 -1.08 10.19 -17.48
C ILE A 454 -0.12 9.15 -18.03
N LYS A 455 -0.30 8.73 -19.29
CA LYS A 455 0.54 7.77 -19.99
C LYS A 455 1.89 8.42 -20.27
N GLU A 456 2.82 8.17 -19.36
CA GLU A 456 4.20 8.61 -19.52
C GLU A 456 4.93 7.69 -20.49
N ASP A 457 5.90 8.26 -21.20
CA ASP A 457 6.84 7.45 -21.96
C ASP A 457 7.71 6.67 -20.98
N THR A 458 7.65 5.35 -21.11
CA THR A 458 8.40 4.40 -20.27
C THR A 458 9.36 3.58 -21.13
N SER A 459 9.68 4.08 -22.32
CA SER A 459 10.57 3.41 -23.29
C SER A 459 12.02 3.36 -22.82
N LEU A 460 12.49 4.39 -22.10
CA LEU A 460 13.87 4.50 -21.64
C LEU A 460 14.11 3.73 -20.36
N ALA A 461 13.39 4.12 -19.32
CA ALA A 461 13.46 3.49 -18.02
C ALA A 461 12.07 3.38 -17.43
N VAL A 462 11.79 2.22 -16.85
CA VAL A 462 10.56 1.94 -16.14
C VAL A 462 10.85 2.08 -14.66
N HIS A 463 10.11 2.93 -13.97
CA HIS A 463 10.21 2.97 -12.52
C HIS A 463 9.35 1.85 -11.95
N THR A 464 9.94 1.06 -11.07
CA THR A 464 9.30 -0.11 -10.46
C THR A 464 9.33 0.06 -8.95
N ALA A 465 8.20 -0.20 -8.30
CA ALA A 465 8.04 -0.13 -6.86
C ALA A 465 7.40 -1.42 -6.35
N VAL A 466 7.88 -1.91 -5.21
CA VAL A 466 7.45 -3.15 -4.58
C VAL A 466 6.97 -2.83 -3.17
N TYR A 467 5.68 -3.05 -2.91
CA TYR A 467 5.08 -2.85 -1.61
C TYR A 467 4.75 -4.19 -0.95
N LYS A 468 5.05 -4.29 0.34
CA LYS A 468 4.58 -5.36 1.22
C LYS A 468 3.31 -4.92 1.93
N VAL A 469 2.29 -5.76 1.94
CA VAL A 469 1.09 -5.57 2.76
C VAL A 469 0.83 -6.85 3.54
N LYS A 470 0.60 -6.76 4.85
CA LYS A 470 0.32 -7.96 5.68
C LYS A 470 -0.95 -8.67 5.21
N SER A 471 -2.04 -7.93 5.01
CA SER A 471 -3.30 -8.48 4.49
C SER A 471 -3.93 -7.61 3.41
N LEU A 472 -4.28 -8.19 2.26
CA LEU A 472 -5.08 -7.52 1.22
C LEU A 472 -6.48 -8.14 1.06
N SER A 473 -7.00 -8.72 2.15
CA SER A 473 -8.30 -9.40 2.16
C SER A 473 -9.50 -8.45 2.08
N HIS A 474 -9.34 -7.18 2.48
CA HIS A 474 -10.43 -6.22 2.44
C HIS A 474 -10.79 -5.79 1.00
N PRO A 475 -12.03 -6.03 0.54
CA PRO A 475 -12.40 -5.86 -0.87
C PRO A 475 -12.26 -4.41 -1.34
N ALA A 476 -12.57 -3.41 -0.50
CA ALA A 476 -12.48 -2.02 -0.91
C ALA A 476 -11.03 -1.55 -1.07
N LYS A 477 -10.10 -2.03 -0.22
CA LYS A 477 -8.68 -1.65 -0.33
C LYS A 477 -8.05 -2.38 -1.52
N LYS A 478 -8.32 -3.68 -1.68
CA LYS A 478 -7.92 -4.45 -2.87
C LYS A 478 -8.39 -3.77 -4.16
N PHE A 479 -9.66 -3.38 -4.24
CA PHE A 479 -10.22 -2.66 -5.40
C PHE A 479 -9.52 -1.31 -5.63
N LYS A 480 -9.24 -0.54 -4.58
CA LYS A 480 -8.50 0.73 -4.70
C LYS A 480 -7.11 0.52 -5.30
N VAL A 481 -6.36 -0.48 -4.81
CA VAL A 481 -5.01 -0.81 -5.33
C VAL A 481 -5.08 -1.18 -6.81
N GLU A 482 -5.95 -2.13 -7.17
CA GLU A 482 -6.10 -2.60 -8.55
C GLU A 482 -6.57 -1.50 -9.51
N MET A 483 -7.67 -0.81 -9.16
CA MET A 483 -8.29 0.18 -10.04
C MET A 483 -7.43 1.42 -10.23
N ASN A 484 -6.71 1.88 -9.19
CA ASN A 484 -5.80 3.02 -9.35
C ASN A 484 -4.59 2.66 -10.22
N ALA A 485 -4.04 1.44 -10.10
CA ALA A 485 -2.95 1.00 -10.98
C ALA A 485 -3.41 0.98 -12.46
N LYS A 486 -4.61 0.44 -12.74
CA LYS A 486 -5.22 0.45 -14.08
C LYS A 486 -5.45 1.87 -14.61
N GLN A 487 -6.05 2.75 -13.79
CA GLN A 487 -6.33 4.14 -14.17
C GLN A 487 -5.08 5.00 -14.39
N LEU A 488 -3.98 4.68 -13.70
CA LEU A 488 -2.67 5.31 -13.89
C LEU A 488 -1.88 4.70 -15.06
N HIS A 489 -2.43 3.71 -15.78
CA HIS A 489 -1.74 2.97 -16.85
C HIS A 489 -0.43 2.32 -16.40
N MET A 490 -0.41 1.88 -15.14
CA MET A 490 0.69 1.13 -14.56
C MET A 490 0.51 -0.37 -14.85
N THR A 491 1.62 -1.08 -14.92
CA THR A 491 1.68 -2.53 -15.11
C THR A 491 2.24 -3.20 -13.86
N GLY A 492 2.13 -4.52 -13.73
CA GLY A 492 2.70 -5.22 -12.58
C GLY A 492 1.88 -6.43 -12.14
N CYS A 493 2.05 -6.82 -10.88
CA CYS A 493 1.25 -7.89 -10.30
C CYS A 493 0.94 -7.65 -8.81
N ILE A 494 -0.21 -8.14 -8.39
CA ILE A 494 -0.62 -8.23 -6.98
C ILE A 494 -0.59 -9.71 -6.62
N LEU A 495 0.42 -10.13 -5.88
CA LEU A 495 0.56 -11.49 -5.39
C LEU A 495 -0.07 -11.59 -4.00
N LEU A 496 -1.10 -12.42 -3.88
CA LEU A 496 -1.81 -12.69 -2.64
C LEU A 496 -1.26 -13.96 -2.00
N HIS A 497 -0.79 -13.84 -0.77
CA HIS A 497 -0.33 -14.93 0.07
C HIS A 497 -0.76 -14.66 1.52
N GLY A 498 -0.86 -15.72 2.34
CA GLY A 498 -1.49 -15.65 3.67
C GLY A 498 -0.93 -14.55 4.56
N ASN A 499 0.40 -14.41 4.59
CA ASN A 499 1.09 -13.49 5.50
C ASN A 499 1.83 -12.35 4.77
N ILE A 500 2.12 -12.50 3.47
CA ILE A 500 2.93 -11.55 2.70
C ILE A 500 2.23 -11.29 1.37
N ASN A 501 1.45 -10.21 1.29
CA ASN A 501 0.89 -9.76 0.02
C ASN A 501 1.87 -8.80 -0.64
N LEU A 502 2.28 -9.11 -1.87
CA LEU A 502 3.25 -8.32 -2.62
C LEU A 502 2.54 -7.55 -3.73
N VAL A 503 2.72 -6.24 -3.76
CA VAL A 503 2.19 -5.36 -4.81
C VAL A 503 3.38 -4.80 -5.59
N ILE A 504 3.62 -5.37 -6.77
CA ILE A 504 4.68 -4.95 -7.69
C ILE A 504 4.03 -4.07 -8.75
N VAL A 505 4.53 -2.86 -8.91
CA VAL A 505 3.98 -1.89 -9.87
C VAL A 505 5.09 -1.23 -10.66
N GLU A 506 4.92 -1.23 -11.97
CA GLU A 506 5.82 -0.70 -13.00
C GLU A 506 5.13 0.46 -13.72
N GLY A 507 5.85 1.57 -13.94
CA GLY A 507 5.28 2.74 -14.60
C GLY A 507 6.25 3.91 -14.70
N GLY A 508 5.71 5.09 -15.04
CA GLY A 508 6.46 6.34 -15.07
C GLY A 508 6.60 6.99 -13.69
N PRO A 509 7.53 7.94 -13.50
CA PRO A 509 7.78 8.59 -12.21
C PRO A 509 6.57 9.35 -11.64
N LYS A 510 5.72 9.98 -12.47
CA LYS A 510 4.51 10.66 -11.94
C LYS A 510 3.46 9.65 -11.52
N GLN A 511 3.33 8.54 -12.27
CA GLN A 511 2.44 7.44 -11.92
C GLN A 511 2.88 6.83 -10.58
N GLN A 512 4.18 6.55 -10.42
CA GLN A 512 4.75 6.03 -9.18
C GLN A 512 4.53 6.98 -8.00
N LYS A 513 4.76 8.29 -8.16
CA LYS A 513 4.50 9.28 -7.09
C LYS A 513 3.03 9.28 -6.65
N ALA A 514 2.10 9.20 -7.59
CA ALA A 514 0.67 9.14 -7.30
C ALA A 514 0.29 7.84 -6.58
N PHE A 515 0.85 6.71 -7.02
CA PHE A 515 0.60 5.39 -6.45
C PHE A 515 1.25 5.21 -5.07
N LYS A 516 2.48 5.69 -4.87
CA LYS A 516 3.16 5.73 -3.56
C LYS A 516 2.35 6.53 -2.54
N ASN A 517 1.80 7.69 -2.95
CA ASN A 517 0.93 8.47 -2.08
C ASN A 517 -0.40 7.75 -1.78
N LEU A 518 -0.94 7.00 -2.74
CA LEU A 518 -2.10 6.15 -2.50
C LEU A 518 -1.81 5.07 -1.45
N MET A 519 -0.74 4.30 -1.66
CA MET A 519 -0.37 3.17 -0.81
C MET A 519 0.06 3.62 0.59
N MET A 520 0.89 4.65 0.73
CA MET A 520 1.44 5.01 2.04
C MET A 520 0.56 5.97 2.85
N ASN A 521 -0.16 6.90 2.19
CA ASN A 521 -0.80 8.01 2.91
C ASN A 521 -2.34 8.00 2.83
N ARG A 522 -2.90 7.69 1.65
CA ARG A 522 -4.35 7.78 1.40
C ARG A 522 -5.10 6.55 1.91
N ILE A 523 -4.54 5.36 1.71
CA ILE A 523 -5.11 4.14 2.27
C ILE A 523 -4.65 4.03 3.73
N LYS A 524 -5.60 4.01 4.67
CA LYS A 524 -5.31 3.84 6.10
C LYS A 524 -5.22 2.35 6.40
N TRP A 525 -4.03 1.77 6.34
CA TRP A 525 -3.83 0.35 6.59
C TRP A 525 -4.12 -0.05 8.03
N SER A 526 -3.71 0.79 9.00
CA SER A 526 -3.86 0.58 10.44
C SER A 526 -5.29 0.38 10.96
N ASP A 527 -6.29 0.82 10.21
CA ASP A 527 -7.70 0.81 10.63
C ASP A 527 -8.36 -0.56 10.39
N GLU A 528 -7.64 -1.48 9.72
CA GLU A 528 -8.06 -2.86 9.55
C GLU A 528 -7.32 -3.79 10.51
N ILE A 529 -8.10 -4.66 11.14
CA ILE A 529 -7.61 -5.81 11.88
C ILE A 529 -7.60 -6.99 10.93
N ILE A 530 -6.46 -7.67 10.84
CA ILE A 530 -6.27 -8.82 9.96
C ILE A 530 -7.34 -9.88 10.28
N GLY A 531 -8.12 -10.28 9.27
CA GLY A 531 -9.20 -11.29 9.40
C GLY A 531 -10.61 -10.71 9.54
N GLN A 532 -10.78 -9.44 9.88
CA GLN A 532 -12.08 -8.79 9.91
C GLN A 532 -12.38 -8.08 8.58
N LYS A 533 -13.56 -8.32 8.00
CA LYS A 533 -14.02 -7.65 6.77
C LYS A 533 -14.55 -6.24 7.01
N LYS A 534 -14.79 -5.86 8.27
CA LYS A 534 -15.26 -4.53 8.65
C LYS A 534 -14.09 -3.74 9.25
N GLU A 535 -14.05 -2.46 8.95
CA GLU A 535 -13.12 -1.51 9.57
C GLU A 535 -13.37 -1.51 11.09
N ALA A 536 -12.31 -1.48 11.89
CA ALA A 536 -12.45 -1.48 13.34
C ALA A 536 -13.01 -0.11 13.77
N GLU A 537 -14.19 -0.10 14.39
CA GLU A 537 -14.86 1.14 14.84
C GLU A 537 -14.07 1.88 15.93
N SER A 538 -13.18 1.18 16.65
CA SER A 538 -12.30 1.76 17.66
C SER A 538 -10.87 1.23 17.53
N LYS A 539 -9.89 2.10 17.83
CA LYS A 539 -8.46 1.76 17.81
C LYS A 539 -8.09 0.70 18.85
N ASP A 540 -8.91 0.51 19.87
CA ASP A 540 -8.57 -0.30 21.05
C ASP A 540 -8.98 -1.78 20.91
N VAL A 541 -9.50 -2.19 19.76
CA VAL A 541 -9.83 -3.60 19.52
C VAL A 541 -8.53 -4.40 19.36
N PRO A 542 -8.30 -5.44 20.19
CA PRO A 542 -7.10 -6.26 20.11
C PRO A 542 -7.06 -7.04 18.80
N GLY A 543 -5.93 -6.96 18.11
CA GLY A 543 -5.70 -7.67 16.86
C GLY A 543 -4.46 -7.13 16.14
N GLU A 544 -3.85 -7.96 15.30
CA GLU A 544 -2.71 -7.52 14.51
C GLU A 544 -3.18 -6.50 13.46
N ARG A 545 -2.65 -5.28 13.57
CA ARG A 545 -2.98 -4.20 12.64
C ARG A 545 -2.26 -4.42 11.32
N ASN A 546 -2.98 -4.15 10.25
CA ASN A 546 -2.43 -4.22 8.91
C ASN A 546 -1.46 -3.04 8.67
N GLU A 547 -0.37 -3.29 7.97
CA GLU A 547 0.61 -2.29 7.58
C GLU A 547 1.03 -2.47 6.11
N CYS A 548 1.44 -1.36 5.51
CA CYS A 548 2.00 -1.33 4.17
C CYS A 548 3.39 -0.70 4.23
N VAL A 549 4.39 -1.42 3.70
CA VAL A 549 5.78 -0.98 3.68
C VAL A 549 6.28 -0.99 2.23
N LEU A 550 7.01 0.05 1.84
CA LEU A 550 7.73 0.07 0.58
C LEU A 550 9.04 -0.71 0.77
N ILE A 551 9.17 -1.87 0.11
CA ILE A 551 10.35 -2.72 0.22
C ILE A 551 11.44 -2.22 -0.73
N TRP A 552 11.05 -1.89 -1.96
CA TRP A 552 12.00 -1.51 -3.01
C TRP A 552 11.38 -0.50 -3.96
N GLU A 553 12.18 0.45 -4.39
CA GLU A 553 11.86 1.44 -5.43
C GLU A 553 13.11 1.63 -6.27
N GLY A 554 12.99 1.43 -7.58
CA GLY A 554 14.13 1.49 -8.48
C GLY A 554 13.74 1.57 -9.94
N LEU A 555 14.75 1.48 -10.80
CA LEU A 555 14.59 1.51 -12.25
C LEU A 555 14.79 0.12 -12.82
N THR A 556 13.96 -0.24 -13.80
CA THR A 556 14.05 -1.46 -14.59
C THR A 556 14.13 -1.08 -16.07
N LYS A 557 14.91 -1.85 -16.85
CA LYS A 557 15.15 -1.58 -18.27
C LYS A 557 13.88 -1.59 -19.12
N ARG A 558 12.96 -2.52 -18.85
CA ARG A 558 11.71 -2.71 -19.62
C ARG A 558 10.58 -3.14 -18.69
N ARG A 559 9.34 -2.99 -19.14
CA ARG A 559 8.16 -3.50 -18.43
C ARG A 559 8.16 -5.03 -18.52
N THR A 560 8.01 -5.69 -17.39
CA THR A 560 7.91 -7.15 -17.32
C THR A 560 6.48 -7.60 -17.58
N PHE A 561 5.51 -6.78 -17.15
CA PHE A 561 4.09 -7.07 -17.27
C PHE A 561 3.42 -6.17 -18.31
N ASN A 562 2.47 -6.73 -19.06
CA ASN A 562 1.65 -5.96 -20.01
C ASN A 562 0.48 -5.23 -19.32
N GLU A 563 -0.07 -5.82 -18.26
CA GLU A 563 -1.20 -5.32 -17.48
C GLU A 563 -1.03 -5.73 -16.01
N ILE A 564 -1.82 -5.14 -15.11
CA ILE A 564 -1.82 -5.57 -13.71
C ILE A 564 -2.56 -6.91 -13.55
N LYS A 565 -1.83 -7.94 -13.11
CA LYS A 565 -2.40 -9.28 -12.85
C LYS A 565 -2.51 -9.54 -11.35
N ILE A 566 -3.60 -10.19 -10.92
CA ILE A 566 -3.75 -10.66 -9.54
C ILE A 566 -3.40 -12.15 -9.54
N LEU A 567 -2.36 -12.50 -8.79
CA LEU A 567 -1.87 -13.87 -8.62
C LEU A 567 -2.16 -14.33 -7.19
N THR A 568 -2.49 -15.60 -7.01
CA THR A 568 -2.77 -16.18 -5.68
C THR A 568 -1.86 -17.37 -5.46
N ALA A 569 -1.11 -17.39 -4.36
CA ALA A 569 -0.23 -18.49 -3.99
C ALA A 569 -0.54 -18.95 -2.56
N THR A 570 -0.77 -20.25 -2.39
CA THR A 570 -1.00 -20.84 -1.06
C THR A 570 0.32 -21.14 -0.36
N LEU A 571 1.34 -21.58 -1.12
CA LEU A 571 2.67 -21.89 -0.64
C LEU A 571 3.69 -20.83 -1.09
N GLU A 572 4.69 -20.57 -0.27
CA GLU A 572 5.77 -19.61 -0.55
C GLU A 572 6.58 -20.00 -1.80
N LYS A 573 6.85 -21.30 -1.98
CA LYS A 573 7.53 -21.83 -3.17
C LYS A 573 6.74 -21.53 -4.45
N GLN A 574 5.42 -21.71 -4.41
CA GLN A 574 4.54 -21.39 -5.53
C GLN A 574 4.56 -19.89 -5.85
N ALA A 575 4.59 -19.04 -4.81
CA ALA A 575 4.70 -17.60 -4.97
C ALA A 575 6.00 -17.20 -5.70
N ARG A 576 7.13 -17.79 -5.31
CA ARG A 576 8.42 -17.61 -5.98
C ARG A 576 8.38 -18.08 -7.43
N GLU A 577 7.90 -19.30 -7.70
CA GLU A 577 7.78 -19.85 -9.07
C GLU A 577 6.91 -18.99 -10.00
N LEU A 578 5.82 -18.40 -9.48
CA LEU A 578 4.97 -17.50 -10.27
C LEU A 578 5.68 -16.22 -10.70
N LEU A 579 6.54 -15.66 -9.85
CA LEU A 579 7.36 -14.49 -10.16
C LEU A 579 8.59 -14.85 -11.00
N ASP A 580 9.12 -16.05 -10.84
CA ASP A 580 10.27 -16.55 -11.59
C ASP A 580 9.96 -16.71 -13.09
N LYS A 581 8.72 -17.08 -13.42
CA LYS A 581 8.20 -17.06 -14.81
C LYS A 581 8.33 -15.69 -15.50
N HIS A 582 8.42 -14.63 -14.70
CA HIS A 582 8.58 -13.26 -15.17
C HIS A 582 10.02 -12.73 -14.95
N GLY A 583 10.95 -13.55 -14.43
CA GLY A 583 12.33 -13.15 -14.14
C GLY A 583 12.48 -12.21 -12.94
N ILE A 584 11.48 -12.15 -12.06
CA ILE A 584 11.41 -11.21 -10.93
C ILE A 584 11.27 -11.91 -9.57
N ALA A 585 11.74 -13.15 -9.47
CA ALA A 585 11.75 -13.91 -8.21
C ALA A 585 12.47 -13.17 -7.07
N HIS A 586 13.50 -12.37 -7.39
CA HIS A 586 14.27 -11.59 -6.42
C HIS A 586 13.41 -10.58 -5.63
N PHE A 587 12.29 -10.09 -6.16
CA PHE A 587 11.37 -9.23 -5.40
C PHE A 587 10.63 -9.98 -4.30
N TRP A 588 10.30 -11.25 -4.53
CA TRP A 588 9.72 -12.10 -3.49
C TRP A 588 10.76 -12.42 -2.42
N ASP A 589 11.98 -12.77 -2.83
CA ASP A 589 13.05 -13.10 -1.89
C ASP A 589 13.37 -11.93 -0.96
N LEU A 590 13.42 -10.70 -1.51
CA LEU A 590 13.60 -9.48 -0.74
C LEU A 590 12.43 -9.22 0.23
N ALA A 591 11.19 -9.42 -0.21
CA ALA A 591 10.01 -9.24 0.63
C ALA A 591 9.95 -10.27 1.76
N TYR A 592 10.30 -11.52 1.44
CA TYR A 592 10.31 -12.64 2.34
C TYR A 592 11.40 -12.49 3.41
N SER A 593 12.64 -12.19 3.00
CA SER A 593 13.76 -11.94 3.92
C SER A 593 13.49 -10.78 4.87
N THR A 594 12.92 -9.67 4.37
CA THR A 594 12.53 -8.52 5.21
C THR A 594 11.47 -8.89 6.24
N THR A 595 10.62 -9.88 5.96
CA THR A 595 9.59 -10.33 6.91
C THR A 595 10.20 -11.19 8.01
N LEU A 596 11.09 -12.12 7.66
CA LEU A 596 11.79 -12.94 8.65
C LEU A 596 12.66 -12.08 9.58
N LEU A 597 13.42 -11.15 9.02
CA LEU A 597 14.27 -10.25 9.82
C LEU A 597 13.45 -9.32 10.73
N ALA A 598 12.25 -8.91 10.31
CA ALA A 598 11.38 -8.08 11.14
C ALA A 598 10.79 -8.87 12.34
N GLU A 599 10.53 -10.17 12.17
CA GLU A 599 10.10 -11.05 13.26
C GLU A 599 11.22 -11.16 14.33
N ASP A 600 12.48 -11.27 13.90
CA ASP A 600 13.64 -11.39 14.79
C ASP A 600 13.93 -10.11 15.61
N ILE A 601 13.62 -8.92 15.08
CA ILE A 601 13.82 -7.64 15.79
C ILE A 601 12.68 -7.36 16.80
N SER A 602 11.53 -8.03 16.65
CA SER A 602 10.38 -7.88 17.55
C SER A 602 10.39 -8.81 18.76
N LEU A 603 11.39 -9.70 18.84
CA LEU A 603 11.73 -10.55 19.97
C LEU A 603 12.90 -9.94 20.76
#